data_AF-A0AAW9J629-F1
#
_entry.id   AF-A0AAW9J629-F1
#
_cell.length_a   1.000
_cell.length_b   1.000
_cell.length_c   1.000
_cell.angle_alpha   90.00
_cell.angle_beta   90.00
_cell.angle_gamma   90.00
#
_symmetry.space_group_name_H-M   'P 1'
#
loop_
_entity.id
_entity.type
_entity.pdbx_description
1 polymer ?
#
loop_
_entity_poly.entity_id
_entity_poly.type
_entity_poly.pdbx_seq_one_letter_code
_entity_poly.pdbx_strand_id
1 'polypeptide(L)' 'LRTDGHPFNEFIIAKTPAARWGTPEDLSGPAVFLASDASDFVNGHILYVDGGILAYIGKQPK' A
#
# COMPACT_ATOMS: atom_id res chain seq x y z
N LEU A 1 -8.52 15.20 4.17
CA LEU A 1 -7.74 14.41 3.18
C LEU A 1 -8.37 13.05 2.91
N ARG A 2 -8.65 12.22 3.93
CA ARG A 2 -9.33 10.90 3.79
C ARG A 2 -10.85 10.97 3.96
N THR A 3 -11.48 11.94 3.31
CA THR A 3 -12.91 12.22 3.44
C THR A 3 -13.56 12.11 2.07
N ASP A 4 -14.73 11.48 1.99
CA ASP A 4 -15.44 11.28 0.72
C ASP A 4 -15.67 12.62 -0.01
N GLY A 5 -15.44 12.62 -1.32
CA GLY A 5 -15.56 13.81 -2.17
C GLY A 5 -14.37 14.78 -2.09
N HIS A 6 -13.41 14.56 -1.19
CA HIS A 6 -12.17 15.34 -1.20
C HIS A 6 -11.30 14.88 -2.40
N PRO A 7 -10.82 15.79 -3.28
CA PRO A 7 -10.11 15.39 -4.50
C PRO A 7 -8.91 14.45 -4.28
N PHE A 8 -8.16 14.67 -3.20
CA PHE A 8 -7.05 13.78 -2.83
C PHE A 8 -7.49 12.39 -2.32
N ASN A 9 -8.66 12.29 -1.69
CA ASN A 9 -9.21 10.99 -1.27
C ASN A 9 -9.50 10.12 -2.49
N GLU A 10 -10.25 10.70 -3.43
CA GLU A 10 -10.63 10.03 -4.68
C GLU A 10 -9.39 9.66 -5.50
N PHE A 11 -8.42 10.57 -5.58
CA PHE A 11 -7.14 10.30 -6.25
C PHE A 11 -6.43 9.06 -5.67
N ILE A 12 -6.30 8.99 -4.34
CA ILE A 12 -5.57 7.89 -3.69
C ILE A 12 -6.34 6.58 -3.85
N ILE A 13 -7.63 6.57 -3.55
CA ILE A 13 -8.46 5.35 -3.67
C ILE A 13 -8.43 4.83 -5.10
N ALA A 14 -8.58 5.71 -6.09
CA ALA A 14 -8.66 5.30 -7.49
C ALA A 14 -7.32 4.84 -8.09
N LYS A 15 -6.18 5.26 -7.52
CA LYS A 15 -4.86 4.80 -7.95
C LYS A 15 -4.30 3.65 -7.12
N THR A 16 -4.94 3.32 -5.99
CA THR A 16 -4.57 2.17 -5.17
C THR A 16 -5.36 0.95 -5.64
N PRO A 17 -4.73 -0.09 -6.20
CA PRO A 17 -5.41 -1.34 -6.58
C PRO A 17 -6.28 -1.96 -5.48
N ALA A 18 -5.86 -1.83 -4.21
CA ALA A 18 -6.66 -2.28 -3.06
C ALA A 18 -7.95 -1.45 -2.83
N ALA A 19 -8.18 -0.38 -3.59
CA ALA A 19 -9.37 0.49 -3.57
C ALA A 19 -9.72 1.07 -2.19
N ARG A 20 -8.70 1.28 -1.34
CA ARG A 20 -8.84 1.89 -0.02
C ARG A 20 -7.54 2.51 0.42
N TRP A 21 -7.62 3.33 1.47
CA TRP A 21 -6.44 3.74 2.21
C TRP A 21 -5.84 2.58 3.00
N GLY A 22 -4.52 2.58 3.07
CA GLY A 22 -3.80 1.79 4.05
C GLY A 22 -4.13 2.22 5.48
N THR A 23 -4.19 1.22 6.35
CA THR A 23 -4.35 1.33 7.80
C THR A 23 -3.05 0.90 8.47
N PRO A 24 -2.78 1.32 9.72
CA PRO A 24 -1.62 0.82 10.47
C PRO A 24 -1.57 -0.73 10.54
N GLU A 25 -2.73 -1.37 10.57
CA GLU A 25 -2.87 -2.83 10.65
C GLU A 25 -2.30 -3.53 9.41
N ASP A 26 -2.28 -2.88 8.24
CA ASP A 26 -1.69 -3.43 7.02
C ASP A 26 -0.16 -3.61 7.12
N LEU A 27 0.51 -2.86 8.00
CA LEU A 27 1.95 -2.96 8.24
C LEU A 27 2.32 -4.09 9.21
N SER A 28 1.36 -4.57 10.02
CA SER A 28 1.62 -5.55 11.08
C SER A 28 2.23 -6.84 10.54
N GLY A 29 1.59 -7.45 9.53
CA GLY A 29 2.04 -8.71 8.94
C GLY A 29 3.43 -8.59 8.30
N PRO A 30 3.65 -7.61 7.41
CA PRO A 30 4.97 -7.35 6.83
C PRO A 30 6.06 -7.08 7.88
N ALA A 31 5.76 -6.33 8.94
CA ALA A 31 6.71 -6.08 10.02
C ALA A 31 7.06 -7.38 10.78
N VAL A 32 6.07 -8.21 11.11
CA VAL A 32 6.29 -9.52 11.73
C VAL A 32 7.10 -10.43 10.82
N PHE A 33 6.79 -10.48 9.51
CA PHE A 33 7.54 -11.25 8.53
C PHE A 33 9.02 -10.84 8.53
N LEU A 34 9.31 -9.55 8.40
CA LEU A 34 10.68 -9.01 8.38
C LEU A 34 11.42 -9.15 9.71
N ALA A 35 10.70 -9.26 10.83
CA ALA A 35 11.28 -9.49 12.15
C ALA A 35 11.45 -10.97 12.50
N SER A 36 10.95 -11.87 11.66
CA SER A 36 10.94 -13.31 11.91
C SER A 36 11.96 -14.06 11.06
N ASP A 37 12.31 -15.26 11.52
CA ASP A 37 13.17 -16.23 10.82
C ASP A 37 12.68 -16.57 9.40
N ALA A 38 11.39 -16.34 9.10
CA ALA A 38 10.84 -16.52 7.75
C ALA A 38 11.49 -15.61 6.70
N SER A 39 12.21 -14.56 7.14
CA SER A 39 12.89 -13.60 6.27
C SER A 39 14.43 -13.70 6.31
N ASP A 40 15.01 -14.75 6.90
CA ASP A 40 16.47 -14.88 7.12
C ASP A 40 17.34 -14.72 5.86
N PHE A 41 16.79 -15.04 4.69
CA PHE A 41 17.49 -14.89 3.41
C PHE A 41 16.97 -13.71 2.55
N VAL A 42 16.10 -12.86 3.10
CA VAL A 42 15.53 -11.69 2.43
C VAL A 42 16.20 -10.43 2.96
N ASN A 43 17.24 -9.97 2.25
CA ASN A 43 18.01 -8.78 2.60
C ASN A 43 18.16 -7.84 1.40
N GLY A 44 18.45 -6.55 1.68
CA GLY A 44 18.63 -5.53 0.63
C GLY A 44 17.37 -5.22 -0.18
N HIS A 45 16.20 -5.68 0.25
CA HIS A 45 14.94 -5.54 -0.46
C HIS A 45 14.05 -4.45 0.13
N ILE A 46 13.35 -3.70 -0.72
CA ILE A 46 12.30 -2.76 -0.31
C ILE A 46 10.96 -3.46 -0.51
N LEU A 47 10.33 -3.85 0.60
CA LEU A 47 8.97 -4.40 0.59
C LEU A 47 7.96 -3.25 0.66
N TYR A 48 7.29 -2.96 -0.46
CA TYR A 48 6.22 -1.96 -0.50
C TYR A 48 4.93 -2.52 0.10
N VAL A 49 4.38 -1.79 1.07
CA VAL A 49 3.11 -2.10 1.74
C VAL A 49 2.16 -0.92 1.52
N ASP A 50 1.70 -0.77 0.29
CA ASP A 50 1.05 0.46 -0.18
C ASP A 50 -0.28 0.22 -0.90
N GLY A 51 -0.82 -1.00 -0.80
CA GLY A 51 -2.04 -1.40 -1.51
C GLY A 51 -1.87 -1.45 -3.04
N GLY A 52 -0.64 -1.39 -3.54
CA GLY A 52 -0.26 -1.47 -4.95
C GLY A 52 -0.17 -0.12 -5.68
N ILE A 53 -0.26 1.01 -4.97
CA ILE A 53 -0.27 2.34 -5.61
C ILE A 53 1.01 2.62 -6.40
N LEU A 54 2.17 2.12 -5.96
CA LEU A 54 3.43 2.25 -6.70
C LEU A 54 3.41 1.52 -8.05
N ALA A 55 2.76 0.36 -8.11
CA ALA A 55 2.67 -0.48 -9.31
C ALA A 55 1.57 0.00 -10.28
N TYR A 56 0.89 1.10 -9.99
CA TYR A 56 -0.14 1.65 -10.84
C TYR A 56 0.46 2.18 -12.15
N ILE A 57 0.30 1.42 -13.23
CA ILE A 57 0.71 1.80 -14.60
C ILE A 57 -0.46 2.25 -15.49
N GLY A 58 -1.67 2.40 -14.94
CA GLY A 58 -2.94 2.42 -15.68
C GLY A 58 -3.70 3.74 -15.75
N LYS A 59 -4.77 3.77 -16.57
CA LYS A 59 -5.57 4.93 -16.99
C LYS A 59 -6.09 5.78 -15.82
N GLN A 60 -5.96 7.12 -15.94
CA GLN A 60 -6.50 8.05 -14.95
C GLN A 60 -7.97 7.74 -14.64
N PRO A 61 -8.37 7.73 -13.35
CA PRO A 61 -9.78 7.71 -13.01
C PRO A 61 -10.47 8.90 -13.66
N LYS A 62 -11.65 8.65 -14.22
CA LYS A 62 -12.49 9.70 -14.81
C LYS A 62 -12.96 10.67 -13.74
#